data_AF-A0A1S4F7C0-F1
#
_entry.id   AF-A0A1S4F7C0-F1
#
_cell.length_a   1.000
_cell.length_b   1.000
_cell.length_c   1.000
_cell.angle_alpha   90.00
_cell.angle_beta   90.00
_cell.angle_gamma   90.00
#
_symmetry.space_group_name_H-M   'P 1'
#
loop_
_entity.id
_entity.type
_entity.pdbx_description
1 polymer ?
#
loop_
_entity_poly.entity_id
_entity_poly.type
_entity_poly.pdbx_seq_one_letter_code
_entity_poly.pdbx_strand_id
1 'polypeptide(L)'
;MLHSFSRHIFRFGRTFSDKPIVRTLSTMVDAKLEAVPLVEIDEGIFKYVLIKVYGKEKSDGSEPSKNIVRGFARANWHSDIYDEVSSSLEGLGLATECLGGGRIEHRADRKWIKVYGYSQGYGKADHQEARRILLTQFGGYEIETSDEGY
;
A
#
# COMPACT_ATOMS: atom_id res chain seq x y z
N MET A 1 -63.47 23.16 52.44
CA MET A 1 -63.06 22.16 51.42
C MET A 1 -61.58 21.89 51.67
N LEU A 2 -61.12 20.69 52.09
CA LEU A 2 -61.22 19.36 51.42
C LEU A 2 -60.64 19.50 49.99
N HIS A 3 -59.52 18.90 49.53
CA HIS A 3 -58.66 17.77 49.94
C HIS A 3 -57.22 18.00 49.39
N SER A 4 -56.11 17.34 49.78
CA SER A 4 -55.73 16.47 50.91
C SER A 4 -54.18 16.35 50.97
N PHE A 5 -53.62 15.83 52.07
CA PHE A 5 -52.24 15.29 52.13
C PHE A 5 -52.17 13.88 51.52
N SER A 6 -51.05 13.52 50.87
CA SER A 6 -50.12 12.44 51.33
C SER A 6 -49.15 11.96 50.22
N ARG A 7 -47.86 11.87 50.60
CA ARG A 7 -46.80 10.91 50.23
C ARG A 7 -46.98 10.08 48.94
N HIS A 8 -45.91 9.97 48.14
CA HIS A 8 -45.01 8.80 48.23
C HIS A 8 -43.63 9.09 47.61
N ILE A 9 -42.58 8.71 48.35
CA ILE A 9 -41.21 8.65 47.85
C ILE A 9 -41.02 7.28 47.21
N PHE A 10 -40.54 7.23 45.97
CA PHE A 10 -39.89 6.03 45.44
C PHE A 10 -38.54 6.39 44.80
N ARG A 11 -37.47 6.00 45.49
CA ARG A 11 -36.13 5.92 44.91
C ARG A 11 -36.13 4.75 43.93
N PHE A 12 -35.71 4.96 42.70
CA PHE A 12 -35.21 3.86 41.88
C PHE A 12 -33.92 4.28 41.19
N GLY A 13 -32.79 3.95 41.84
CA GLY A 13 -31.50 4.10 41.21
C GLY A 13 -31.40 3.16 40.02
N ARG A 14 -31.06 3.69 38.85
CA ARG A 14 -30.47 2.89 37.78
C ARG A 14 -29.01 3.29 37.71
N THR A 15 -28.16 2.35 38.11
CA THR A 15 -26.72 2.43 37.89
C THR A 15 -26.48 2.58 36.40
N PHE A 16 -26.07 3.77 35.95
CA PHE A 16 -25.47 3.91 34.63
C PHE A 16 -24.18 3.09 34.65
N SER A 17 -24.19 1.98 33.93
CA SER A 17 -22.97 1.23 33.65
C SER A 17 -22.21 2.01 32.59
N ASP A 18 -21.26 2.83 33.04
CA ASP A 18 -20.26 3.47 32.19
C ASP A 18 -19.39 2.39 31.56
N LYS A 19 -19.89 1.79 30.48
CA LYS A 19 -19.07 0.94 29.62
C LYS A 19 -18.01 1.85 29.00
N PRO A 20 -16.71 1.57 29.17
CA PRO A 20 -15.69 2.36 28.52
C PRO A 20 -15.92 2.28 27.01
N ILE A 21 -16.17 3.43 26.38
CA ILE A 21 -16.12 3.53 24.93
C ILE A 21 -14.65 3.36 24.57
N VAL A 22 -14.26 2.11 24.31
CA VAL A 22 -12.98 1.80 23.68
C VAL A 22 -13.04 2.39 22.27
N ARG A 23 -12.65 3.65 22.16
CA ARG A 23 -12.20 4.24 20.92
C ARG A 23 -10.93 3.49 20.56
N THR A 24 -11.09 2.37 19.87
CA THR A 24 -10.01 1.76 19.10
C THR A 24 -9.52 2.86 18.18
N LEU A 25 -8.36 3.44 18.52
CA LEU A 25 -7.58 4.24 17.61
C LEU A 25 -7.11 3.28 16.52
N SER A 26 -7.99 3.02 15.56
CA SER A 26 -7.58 2.60 14.24
C SER A 26 -6.61 3.67 13.78
N THR A 27 -5.33 3.31 13.72
CA THR A 27 -4.31 4.07 13.03
C THR A 27 -4.71 4.12 11.57
N MET A 28 -5.58 5.09 11.24
CA MET A 28 -5.94 5.37 9.86
C MET A 28 -4.67 5.79 9.15
N VAL A 29 -4.04 4.81 8.50
CA VAL A 29 -3.11 5.04 7.40
C VAL A 29 -3.84 5.88 6.37
N ASP A 30 -3.12 6.78 5.70
CA ASP A 30 -3.73 7.72 4.76
C ASP A 30 -4.57 6.94 3.74
N ALA A 31 -5.88 7.21 3.68
CA ALA A 31 -6.80 6.46 2.84
C ALA A 31 -6.40 6.50 1.35
N LYS A 32 -5.68 7.56 0.93
CA LYS A 32 -5.08 7.67 -0.40
C LYS A 32 -3.91 6.70 -0.57
N LEU A 33 -3.03 6.62 0.42
CA LEU A 33 -1.91 5.67 0.42
C LEU A 33 -2.42 4.24 0.36
N GLU A 34 -3.44 3.88 1.15
CA GLU A 34 -4.04 2.55 1.13
C GLU A 34 -4.64 2.21 -0.24
N ALA A 35 -5.33 3.16 -0.89
CA ALA A 35 -5.94 2.97 -2.20
C ALA A 35 -4.94 2.70 -3.35
N VAL A 36 -3.64 3.02 -3.20
CA VAL A 36 -2.63 2.73 -4.24
C VAL A 36 -2.44 1.20 -4.40
N PRO A 37 -2.63 0.61 -5.59
CA PRO A 37 -2.39 -0.82 -5.79
C PRO A 37 -0.93 -1.20 -5.55
N LEU A 38 -0.68 -2.28 -4.79
CA LEU A 38 0.68 -2.75 -4.51
C LEU A 38 1.43 -3.21 -5.77
N VAL A 39 0.70 -3.75 -6.75
CA VAL A 39 1.24 -4.33 -7.98
C VAL A 39 0.43 -3.80 -9.16
N GLU A 40 1.12 -3.43 -10.22
CA GLU A 40 0.53 -3.14 -11.52
C GLU A 40 1.60 -3.45 -12.57
N ILE A 41 1.45 -4.62 -13.23
CA ILE A 41 2.41 -5.12 -14.22
C ILE A 41 1.69 -5.71 -15.43
N ASP A 42 2.30 -5.56 -16.61
CA ASP A 42 1.83 -6.16 -17.85
C ASP A 42 2.22 -7.66 -17.96
N GLU A 43 1.93 -8.31 -19.09
CA GLU A 43 2.47 -9.62 -19.48
C GLU A 43 3.62 -9.48 -20.49
N GLY A 44 4.48 -10.51 -20.60
CA GLY A 44 5.64 -10.51 -21.49
C GLY A 44 6.94 -10.10 -20.80
N ILE A 45 7.88 -9.49 -21.53
CA ILE A 45 9.18 -9.05 -21.01
C ILE A 45 9.25 -7.53 -21.04
N PHE A 46 9.42 -6.88 -19.89
CA PHE A 46 9.38 -5.43 -19.76
C PHE A 46 10.27 -4.92 -18.62
N LYS A 47 10.50 -3.61 -18.59
CA LYS A 47 11.20 -2.92 -17.49
C LYS A 47 10.26 -2.74 -16.31
N TYR A 48 10.79 -2.77 -15.09
CA TYR A 48 10.04 -2.48 -13.88
C TYR A 48 10.84 -1.61 -12.91
N VAL A 49 10.14 -0.86 -12.08
CA VAL A 49 10.70 -0.09 -10.95
C VAL A 49 10.03 -0.51 -9.64
N LEU A 50 10.81 -0.47 -8.55
CA LEU A 50 10.31 -0.58 -7.19
C LEU A 50 10.20 0.84 -6.63
N ILE A 51 8.99 1.24 -6.22
CA ILE A 51 8.71 2.61 -5.77
C ILE A 51 8.25 2.57 -4.32
N LYS A 52 8.81 3.43 -3.48
CA LYS A 52 8.27 3.72 -2.15
C LYS A 52 7.32 4.90 -2.26
N VAL A 53 6.11 4.74 -1.75
CA VAL A 53 5.07 5.77 -1.71
C VAL A 53 4.88 6.21 -0.27
N TYR A 54 4.88 7.52 -0.05
CA TYR A 54 4.73 8.17 1.25
C TYR A 54 3.34 8.78 1.36
N GLY A 55 2.63 8.43 2.42
CA GLY A 55 1.39 9.09 2.84
C GLY A 55 1.67 10.26 3.78
N LYS A 56 0.63 11.02 4.12
CA LYS A 56 0.80 12.20 4.97
C LYS A 56 1.39 11.86 6.35
N GLU A 57 2.38 12.64 6.77
CA GLU A 57 2.93 12.63 8.14
C GLU A 57 1.82 12.77 9.19
N LYS A 58 1.86 11.91 10.22
CA LYS A 58 0.90 11.88 11.31
C LYS A 58 1.32 12.82 12.44
N SER A 59 0.39 13.14 13.33
CA SER A 59 0.61 14.01 14.49
C SER A 59 1.63 13.49 15.52
N ASP A 60 2.08 12.24 15.39
CA ASP A 60 3.13 11.62 16.19
C ASP A 60 4.53 11.70 15.54
N GLY A 61 4.66 12.36 14.39
CA GLY A 61 5.89 12.45 13.60
C GLY A 61 6.20 11.20 12.78
N SER A 62 5.29 10.23 12.69
CA SER A 62 5.46 9.06 11.83
C SER A 62 4.97 9.33 10.41
N GLU A 63 5.80 9.00 9.42
CA GLU A 63 5.45 9.07 8.01
C GLU A 63 5.09 7.66 7.49
N PRO A 64 3.80 7.36 7.26
CA PRO A 64 3.39 6.06 6.76
C PRO A 64 3.86 5.91 5.30
N SER A 65 4.46 4.77 4.96
CA SER A 65 4.88 4.49 3.58
C SER A 65 4.68 3.02 3.23
N LYS A 66 4.59 2.72 1.92
CA LYS A 66 4.56 1.35 1.40
C LYS A 66 5.29 1.25 0.07
N ASN A 67 5.82 0.06 -0.19
CA ASN A 67 6.48 -0.25 -1.46
C ASN A 67 5.47 -0.79 -2.47
N ILE A 68 5.61 -0.38 -3.73
CA ILE A 68 4.80 -0.83 -4.87
C ILE A 68 5.69 -1.26 -6.03
N VAL A 69 5.22 -2.23 -6.81
CA VAL A 69 5.88 -2.69 -8.04
C VAL A 69 5.12 -2.16 -9.25
N ARG A 70 5.84 -1.59 -10.21
CA ARG A 70 5.31 -1.05 -11.47
C ARG A 70 6.16 -1.46 -12.65
N GLY A 71 5.54 -1.97 -13.73
CA GLY A 71 6.26 -2.45 -14.90
C GLY A 71 5.38 -2.58 -16.14
N PHE A 72 5.72 -1.87 -17.21
CA PHE A 72 4.85 -1.75 -18.38
C PHE A 72 5.58 -2.08 -19.68
N ALA A 73 4.95 -2.86 -20.56
CA ALA A 73 5.46 -3.23 -21.87
C ALA A 73 5.57 -2.04 -22.84
N ARG A 74 4.78 -0.98 -22.61
CA ARG A 74 4.87 0.29 -23.37
C ARG A 74 6.11 1.13 -23.04
N ALA A 75 6.74 0.91 -21.88
CA ALA A 75 7.80 1.78 -21.37
C ALA A 75 9.17 1.39 -21.93
N ASN A 76 9.83 2.34 -22.61
CA ASN A 76 11.15 2.11 -23.17
C ASN A 76 12.23 2.22 -22.11
N TRP A 77 12.01 3.03 -21.07
CA TRP A 77 12.96 3.27 -19.98
C TRP A 77 12.31 3.12 -18.61
N HIS A 78 13.14 2.96 -17.58
CA HIS A 78 12.69 2.94 -16.19
C HIS A 78 12.13 4.28 -15.74
N SER A 79 12.66 5.39 -16.28
CA SER A 79 12.16 6.75 -16.06
C SER A 79 10.72 6.89 -16.55
N ASP A 80 10.40 6.40 -17.75
CA ASP A 80 9.04 6.49 -18.31
C ASP A 80 7.98 5.93 -17.35
N ILE A 81 8.30 4.81 -16.67
CA ILE A 81 7.43 4.18 -15.67
C ILE A 81 7.36 5.02 -14.40
N TYR A 82 8.51 5.50 -13.90
CA TYR A 82 8.58 6.28 -12.68
C TYR A 82 7.89 7.64 -12.83
N ASP A 83 8.09 8.34 -13.94
CA ASP A 83 7.52 9.65 -14.23
C ASP A 83 6.00 9.57 -14.39
N GLU A 84 5.49 8.54 -15.08
CA GLU A 84 4.04 8.30 -15.22
C GLU A 84 3.37 8.03 -13.86
N VAL A 85 3.98 7.17 -13.03
CA VAL A 85 3.44 6.78 -11.73
C VAL A 85 3.57 7.89 -10.69
N SER A 86 4.73 8.56 -10.61
CA SER A 86 4.97 9.65 -9.66
C SER A 86 4.06 10.85 -9.94
N SER A 87 3.90 11.25 -11.20
CA SER A 87 2.96 12.33 -11.59
C SER A 87 1.51 12.02 -11.18
N SER A 88 1.09 10.76 -11.35
CA SER A 88 -0.24 10.29 -10.95
C SER A 88 -0.45 10.34 -9.44
N LEU A 89 0.55 9.91 -8.65
CA LEU A 89 0.50 9.89 -7.19
C LEU A 89 0.70 11.29 -6.57
N GLU A 90 1.50 12.16 -7.17
CA GLU A 90 1.62 13.58 -6.81
C GLU A 90 0.29 14.32 -7.00
N GLY A 91 -0.46 14.01 -8.06
CA GLY A 91 -1.83 14.50 -8.26
C GLY A 91 -2.82 14.10 -7.15
N LEU A 92 -2.51 13.04 -6.40
CA LEU A 92 -3.25 12.65 -5.19
C LEU A 92 -2.67 13.29 -3.92
N GLY A 93 -1.51 13.94 -3.98
CA GLY A 93 -0.78 14.50 -2.83
C GLY A 93 0.03 13.47 -2.06
N LEU A 94 0.52 12.42 -2.73
CA LEU A 94 1.44 11.42 -2.19
C LEU A 94 2.84 11.65 -2.77
N ALA A 95 3.88 11.58 -1.94
CA ALA A 95 5.26 11.67 -2.40
C ALA A 95 5.80 10.28 -2.77
N THR A 96 6.78 10.21 -3.67
CA THR A 96 7.36 8.95 -4.14
C THR A 96 8.90 8.99 -4.21
N GLU A 97 9.50 7.82 -4.08
CA GLU A 97 10.94 7.59 -4.25
C GLU A 97 11.16 6.31 -5.08
N CYS A 98 11.98 6.38 -6.11
CA CYS A 98 12.40 5.20 -6.88
C CYS A 98 13.51 4.45 -6.13
N LEU A 99 13.23 3.25 -5.64
CA LEU A 99 14.20 2.39 -4.93
C LEU A 99 15.07 1.55 -5.88
N GLY A 100 15.03 1.83 -7.18
CA GLY A 100 15.72 1.09 -8.24
C GLY A 100 14.77 0.38 -9.20
N GLY A 101 15.34 -0.41 -10.10
CA GLY A 101 14.55 -1.23 -11.02
C GLY A 101 15.27 -2.45 -11.56
N GLY A 102 14.67 -3.04 -12.60
CA GLY A 102 15.17 -4.22 -13.30
C GLY A 102 14.25 -4.57 -14.47
N ARG A 103 14.11 -5.86 -14.77
CA ARG A 103 13.10 -6.41 -15.68
C ARG A 103 12.24 -7.45 -15.00
N ILE A 104 11.03 -7.58 -15.56
CA ILE A 104 10.12 -8.67 -15.27
C ILE A 104 9.88 -9.43 -16.59
N GLU A 105 9.97 -10.75 -16.52
CA GLU A 105 9.35 -11.64 -17.48
C GLU A 105 8.13 -12.28 -16.82
N HIS A 106 6.93 -11.96 -17.31
CA HIS A 106 5.66 -12.47 -16.80
C HIS A 106 5.01 -13.39 -17.83
N ARG A 107 4.84 -14.67 -17.45
CA ARG A 107 4.25 -15.75 -18.25
C ARG A 107 2.98 -16.26 -17.56
N ALA A 108 1.86 -15.57 -17.78
CA ALA A 108 0.57 -15.93 -17.17
C ALA A 108 0.07 -17.31 -17.59
N ASP A 109 0.40 -17.75 -18.82
CA ASP A 109 0.13 -19.10 -19.35
C ASP A 109 0.75 -20.21 -18.48
N ARG A 110 1.89 -19.92 -17.83
CA ARG A 110 2.63 -20.86 -16.97
C ARG A 110 2.47 -20.58 -15.48
N LYS A 111 1.78 -19.49 -15.11
CA LYS A 111 1.80 -18.91 -13.76
C LYS A 111 3.23 -18.73 -13.24
N TRP A 112 4.09 -18.12 -14.06
CA TRP A 112 5.50 -17.93 -13.75
C TRP A 112 5.93 -16.48 -13.97
N ILE A 113 6.71 -15.94 -13.04
CA ILE A 113 7.30 -14.60 -13.13
C ILE A 113 8.78 -14.68 -12.78
N LYS A 114 9.65 -14.00 -13.53
CA LYS A 114 11.05 -13.79 -13.17
C LYS A 114 11.39 -12.31 -13.05
N VAL A 115 11.95 -11.93 -11.92
CA VAL A 115 12.44 -10.58 -11.60
C VAL A 115 13.97 -10.57 -11.68
N TYR A 116 14.57 -9.71 -12.51
CA TYR A 116 16.02 -9.77 -12.74
C TYR A 116 16.64 -8.46 -13.26
N GLY A 117 17.97 -8.44 -13.40
CA GLY A 117 18.71 -7.30 -13.97
C GLY A 117 18.64 -6.02 -13.13
N TYR A 118 18.81 -4.85 -13.75
CA TYR A 118 18.91 -3.56 -13.05
C TYR A 118 18.41 -2.37 -13.90
N SER A 119 18.16 -1.22 -13.25
CA SER A 119 17.97 0.07 -13.95
C SER A 119 19.30 0.77 -14.17
N GLN A 120 19.55 1.26 -15.40
CA GLN A 120 20.74 2.07 -15.68
C GLN A 120 20.71 3.43 -14.96
N GLY A 121 19.52 4.01 -14.75
CA GLY A 121 19.35 5.31 -14.10
C GLY A 121 19.15 5.26 -12.59
N TYR A 122 18.51 4.20 -12.07
CA TYR A 122 18.15 4.06 -10.65
C TYR A 122 18.87 2.91 -9.92
N GLY A 123 19.75 2.17 -10.61
CA GLY A 123 20.40 0.99 -10.05
C GLY A 123 19.50 -0.24 -9.92
N LYS A 124 19.99 -1.26 -9.20
CA LYS A 124 19.29 -2.52 -8.96
C LYS A 124 18.30 -2.35 -7.80
N ALA A 125 17.02 -2.65 -8.02
CA ALA A 125 16.04 -2.77 -6.94
C ALA A 125 16.33 -3.97 -6.02
N ASP A 126 15.68 -4.00 -4.85
CA ASP A 126 15.54 -5.24 -4.08
C ASP A 126 14.53 -6.17 -4.78
N HIS A 127 15.05 -7.18 -5.47
CA HIS A 127 14.25 -8.18 -6.18
C HIS A 127 13.48 -9.11 -5.23
N GLN A 128 13.95 -9.32 -3.99
CA GLN A 128 13.22 -10.11 -2.99
C GLN A 128 12.00 -9.36 -2.46
N GLU A 129 12.14 -8.05 -2.22
CA GLU A 129 11.01 -7.20 -1.87
C GLU A 129 10.01 -7.10 -3.02
N ALA A 130 10.48 -6.92 -4.26
CA ALA A 130 9.62 -6.96 -5.44
C ALA A 130 8.86 -8.31 -5.56
N ARG A 131 9.55 -9.45 -5.36
CA ARG A 131 8.94 -10.78 -5.29
C ARG A 131 7.89 -10.89 -4.18
N ARG A 132 8.18 -10.41 -2.97
CA ARG A 132 7.25 -10.42 -1.83
C ARG A 132 5.98 -9.64 -2.14
N ILE A 133 6.11 -8.48 -2.79
CA ILE A 133 4.98 -7.64 -3.21
C ILE A 133 4.19 -8.33 -4.32
N LEU A 134 4.85 -8.88 -5.34
CA LEU A 134 4.18 -9.61 -6.44
C LEU A 134 3.34 -10.79 -5.93
N LEU A 135 3.84 -11.55 -4.94
CA LEU A 135 3.10 -12.66 -4.32
C LEU A 135 1.78 -12.23 -3.64
N THR A 136 1.56 -10.94 -3.36
CA THR A 136 0.27 -10.47 -2.82
C THR A 136 -0.87 -10.52 -3.84
N GLN A 137 -0.55 -10.41 -5.14
CA GLN A 137 -1.50 -10.52 -6.25
C GLN A 137 -1.37 -11.85 -7.01
N PHE A 138 -0.15 -12.38 -7.11
CA PHE A 138 0.21 -13.59 -7.84
C PHE A 138 0.55 -14.76 -6.91
N GLY A 139 -0.16 -14.91 -5.78
CA GLY A 139 0.16 -15.90 -4.74
C GLY A 139 0.09 -17.38 -5.18
N GLY A 140 -0.44 -17.68 -6.36
CA GLY A 140 -0.42 -19.01 -6.99
C GLY A 140 0.59 -19.15 -8.14
N TYR A 141 1.55 -18.22 -8.27
CA TYR A 141 2.61 -18.25 -9.27
C TYR A 141 3.94 -18.70 -8.67
N GLU A 142 4.76 -19.35 -9.49
CA GLU A 142 6.18 -19.47 -9.22
C GLU A 142 6.85 -18.13 -9.56
N ILE A 143 7.54 -17.53 -8.59
CA ILE A 143 8.24 -16.26 -8.77
C ILE A 143 9.72 -16.43 -8.45
N GLU A 144 10.56 -16.27 -9.48
CA GLU A 144 12.01 -16.32 -9.42
C GLU A 144 12.63 -14.93 -9.34
N THR A 145 13.83 -14.87 -8.77
CA THR A 145 14.66 -13.65 -8.68
C THR A 145 16.08 -13.98 -9.09
N SER A 146 16.72 -13.14 -9.90
CA SER A 146 18.13 -13.30 -10.27
C SER A 146 18.84 -11.94 -10.31
N ASP A 147 20.06 -11.90 -9.77
CA ASP A 147 20.92 -10.73 -9.85
C ASP A 147 21.65 -10.59 -11.21
N GLU A 148 21.46 -11.56 -12.10
CA GLU A 148 22.12 -11.63 -13.41
C GLU A 148 21.21 -11.18 -14.57
N GLY A 149 21.84 -10.81 -15.68
CA GLY A 149 21.17 -10.39 -16.92
C GLY A 149 20.90 -8.89 -17.02
N TYR A 150 20.42 -8.45 -18.20
CA TYR A 150 19.99 -7.08 -18.46
C TYR A 150 18.67 -7.02 -19.22
#